data_AF-A0A3D4W378-F1
#
_entry.id   AF-A0A3D4W378-F1
#
_cell.length_a   1.000
_cell.length_b   1.000
_cell.length_c   1.000
_cell.angle_alpha   90.00
_cell.angle_beta   90.00
_cell.angle_gamma   90.00
#
_symmetry.space_group_name_H-M   'P 1'
#
loop_
_entity.id
_entity.type
_entity.pdbx_description
1 polymer ?
#
loop_
_entity_poly.entity_id
_entity_poly.type
_entity_poly.pdbx_seq_one_letter_code
_entity_poly.pdbx_strand_id
1 'polypeptide(L)'
;NWINQETLCSKELEPSTYPCFSTPGECAEALYRAGIRVFSLSNNHTYDKGAKGIAATLRFWDEMPEDVVTTGLWYGESDYGTIPLQTVNGVTIAYLSYTDHTNGIPQSSAMTANVIYTSQRGVMEQQVRRARELADFVVVGVHWGVEDSHKITQTQRDLAQQLSDWGADVILGTHPHVVQDAEWKTSVDGRQTFVAYSLGNFLSTQSKPDQLIGAILTLELNKTTDPDGSVHCAVASPQLHPTVTHYDAGKSNVRTYLFQEYTPELAQAHGVRAAYPSFGIEYIQNVLQTNINSAFLALA
;
A
#
# COMPACT_ATOMS: atom_id res chain seq x y z
N ASN A 1 -7.74 7.11 -1.33
CA ASN A 1 -8.25 5.89 -0.66
C ASN A 1 -7.66 4.68 -1.39
N TRP A 2 -6.37 4.45 -1.14
CA TRP A 2 -5.54 3.42 -1.77
C TRP A 2 -5.16 2.36 -0.73
N ILE A 3 -5.05 1.09 -1.13
CA ILE A 3 -4.52 0.01 -0.28
C ILE A 3 -3.66 -0.96 -1.11
N ASN A 4 -2.69 -1.60 -0.48
CA ASN A 4 -2.07 -2.80 -1.04
C ASN A 4 -2.91 -4.03 -0.71
N GLN A 5 -3.57 -4.61 -1.71
CA GLN A 5 -4.19 -5.92 -1.58
C GLN A 5 -3.09 -6.96 -1.74
N GLU A 6 -2.47 -7.32 -0.61
CA GLU A 6 -1.25 -8.11 -0.60
C GLU A 6 -1.44 -9.51 -1.16
N THR A 7 -2.61 -10.12 -1.02
CA THR A 7 -2.86 -11.48 -1.49
C THR A 7 -3.89 -11.48 -2.62
N LEU A 8 -3.78 -12.46 -3.52
CA LEU A 8 -4.75 -12.69 -4.59
C LEU A 8 -6.17 -12.78 -4.04
N CYS A 9 -7.12 -12.07 -4.66
CA CYS A 9 -8.54 -12.16 -4.37
C CYS A 9 -9.24 -13.05 -5.40
N SER A 10 -10.15 -13.92 -4.97
CA SER A 10 -10.91 -14.79 -5.86
C SER A 10 -12.23 -15.24 -5.25
N LYS A 11 -13.23 -15.48 -6.09
CA LYS A 11 -14.47 -16.21 -5.75
C LYS A 11 -14.45 -17.67 -6.23
N GLU A 12 -13.42 -18.05 -6.98
CA GLU A 12 -13.33 -19.37 -7.64
C GLU A 12 -12.38 -20.33 -6.92
N LEU A 13 -11.36 -19.78 -6.26
CA LEU A 13 -10.36 -20.55 -5.53
C LEU A 13 -10.73 -20.65 -4.06
N GLU A 14 -10.59 -21.85 -3.51
CA GLU A 14 -10.76 -22.08 -2.08
C GLU A 14 -9.86 -21.14 -1.26
N PRO A 15 -10.34 -20.60 -0.14
CA PRO A 15 -9.53 -19.77 0.74
C PRO A 15 -8.33 -20.55 1.25
N SER A 16 -7.17 -19.90 1.29
CA SER A 16 -5.96 -20.52 1.82
C SER A 16 -5.03 -19.51 2.49
N THR A 17 -4.26 -20.02 3.45
CA THR A 17 -3.29 -19.26 4.23
C THR A 17 -1.85 -19.59 3.83
N TYR A 18 -0.88 -19.14 4.62
CA TYR A 18 0.54 -19.34 4.43
C TYR A 18 0.88 -20.81 4.07
N PRO A 19 1.77 -21.06 3.09
CA PRO A 19 2.62 -20.09 2.39
C PRO A 19 2.03 -19.53 1.08
N CYS A 20 0.93 -20.09 0.57
CA CYS A 20 0.33 -19.68 -0.70
C CYS A 20 -1.10 -19.22 -0.46
N PHE A 21 -1.33 -17.92 -0.50
CA PHE A 21 -2.59 -17.30 -0.10
C PHE A 21 -3.62 -17.27 -1.23
N SER A 22 -4.89 -17.33 -0.84
CA SER A 22 -6.05 -17.05 -1.67
C SER A 22 -7.09 -16.41 -0.77
N THR A 23 -7.30 -15.11 -0.95
CA THR A 23 -8.23 -14.32 -0.16
C THR A 23 -9.62 -14.39 -0.79
N PRO A 24 -10.68 -14.66 0.01
CA PRO A 24 -12.05 -14.57 -0.48
C PRO A 24 -12.35 -13.19 -1.06
N GLY A 25 -12.99 -13.14 -2.23
CA GLY A 25 -13.35 -11.87 -2.89
C GLY A 25 -14.20 -10.94 -2.01
N GLU A 26 -15.00 -11.50 -1.10
CA GLU A 26 -15.83 -10.78 -0.14
C GLU A 26 -15.02 -9.82 0.76
N CYS A 27 -13.74 -10.12 1.01
CA CYS A 27 -12.85 -9.23 1.76
C CYS A 27 -12.58 -7.92 0.98
N ALA A 28 -12.29 -8.01 -0.32
CA ALA A 28 -12.08 -6.83 -1.15
C ALA A 28 -13.40 -6.05 -1.37
N GLU A 29 -14.53 -6.74 -1.50
CA GLU A 29 -15.85 -6.09 -1.52
C GLU A 29 -16.16 -5.35 -0.21
N ALA A 30 -15.76 -5.90 0.94
CA ALA A 30 -15.90 -5.22 2.23
C ALA A 30 -15.04 -3.96 2.31
N LEU A 31 -13.80 -4.00 1.82
CA LEU A 31 -12.93 -2.82 1.72
C LEU A 31 -13.52 -1.76 0.77
N TYR A 32 -14.12 -2.19 -0.34
CA TYR A 32 -14.84 -1.29 -1.24
C TYR A 32 -16.03 -0.59 -0.54
N ARG A 33 -16.86 -1.35 0.19
CA ARG A 33 -17.97 -0.78 0.98
C ARG A 33 -17.48 0.16 2.09
N ALA A 34 -16.29 -0.09 2.63
CA ALA A 34 -15.63 0.80 3.61
C ALA A 34 -15.04 2.08 2.98
N GLY A 35 -15.10 2.23 1.65
CA GLY A 35 -14.67 3.45 0.96
C GLY A 35 -13.31 3.34 0.24
N ILE A 36 -12.65 2.18 0.25
CA ILE A 36 -11.44 1.97 -0.57
C ILE A 36 -11.84 1.92 -2.05
N ARG A 37 -11.03 2.55 -2.90
CA ARG A 37 -11.27 2.59 -4.35
C ARG A 37 -10.08 2.13 -5.17
N VAL A 38 -8.86 2.31 -4.65
CA VAL A 38 -7.66 1.97 -5.39
C VAL A 38 -6.94 0.80 -4.72
N PHE A 39 -6.62 -0.23 -5.48
CA PHE A 39 -5.99 -1.46 -5.00
C PHE A 39 -4.71 -1.75 -5.77
N SER A 40 -3.59 -1.79 -5.06
CA SER A 40 -2.34 -2.33 -5.58
C SER A 40 -2.38 -3.86 -5.51
N LEU A 41 -2.05 -4.49 -6.64
CA LEU A 41 -1.95 -5.93 -6.81
C LEU A 41 -0.50 -6.40 -7.03
N SER A 42 0.50 -5.51 -6.86
CA SER A 42 1.91 -5.82 -7.07
C SER A 42 2.63 -6.02 -5.75
N ASN A 43 2.88 -7.28 -5.40
CA ASN A 43 3.51 -7.69 -4.14
C ASN A 43 4.13 -9.08 -4.26
N ASN A 44 4.71 -9.57 -3.17
CA ASN A 44 5.38 -10.87 -3.18
C ASN A 44 4.42 -12.07 -3.34
N HIS A 45 3.15 -11.90 -2.98
CA HIS A 45 2.12 -12.95 -3.02
C HIS A 45 1.28 -12.97 -4.31
N THR A 46 1.59 -12.10 -5.29
CA THR A 46 0.84 -12.00 -6.54
C THR A 46 0.83 -13.31 -7.33
N TYR A 47 1.84 -14.17 -7.17
CA TYR A 47 1.96 -15.42 -7.94
C TYR A 47 1.63 -16.68 -7.15
N ASP A 48 1.12 -16.57 -5.92
CA ASP A 48 0.91 -17.70 -5.00
C ASP A 48 0.07 -18.85 -5.56
N LYS A 49 -0.86 -18.54 -6.47
CA LYS A 49 -1.76 -19.52 -7.11
C LYS A 49 -1.47 -19.72 -8.61
N GLY A 50 -0.31 -19.27 -9.06
CA GLY A 50 0.15 -19.44 -10.43
C GLY A 50 -0.81 -18.84 -11.47
N ALA A 51 -0.80 -19.42 -12.68
CA ALA A 51 -1.65 -18.98 -13.79
C ALA A 51 -3.15 -19.00 -13.47
N LYS A 52 -3.63 -20.02 -12.74
CA LYS A 52 -5.04 -20.11 -12.32
C LYS A 52 -5.42 -19.00 -11.36
N GLY A 53 -4.51 -18.69 -10.42
CA GLY A 53 -4.61 -17.55 -9.50
C GLY A 53 -4.79 -16.23 -10.21
N ILE A 54 -3.84 -15.90 -11.08
CA ILE A 54 -3.85 -14.66 -11.86
C ILE A 54 -5.15 -14.55 -12.66
N ALA A 55 -5.53 -15.60 -13.39
CA ALA A 55 -6.74 -15.55 -14.21
C ALA A 55 -8.02 -15.34 -13.38
N ALA A 56 -8.13 -16.00 -12.21
CA ALA A 56 -9.29 -15.85 -11.33
C ALA A 56 -9.32 -14.47 -10.63
N THR A 57 -8.16 -13.95 -10.26
CA THR A 57 -8.04 -12.60 -9.68
C THR A 57 -8.41 -11.53 -10.69
N LEU A 58 -7.95 -11.62 -11.94
CA LEU A 58 -8.33 -10.67 -13.00
C LEU A 58 -9.83 -10.66 -13.22
N ARG A 59 -10.48 -11.84 -13.36
CA ARG A 59 -11.95 -11.92 -13.47
C ARG A 59 -12.67 -11.32 -12.27
N PHE A 60 -12.19 -11.56 -11.06
CA PHE A 60 -12.78 -10.97 -9.86
C PHE A 60 -12.73 -9.44 -9.90
N TRP A 61 -11.59 -8.85 -10.29
CA TRP A 61 -11.46 -7.39 -10.37
C TRP A 61 -12.25 -6.79 -11.54
N ASP A 62 -12.40 -7.49 -12.65
CA ASP A 62 -13.26 -7.08 -13.77
C ASP A 62 -14.75 -7.03 -13.38
N GLU A 63 -15.17 -7.80 -12.36
CA GLU A 63 -16.54 -7.79 -11.82
C GLU A 63 -16.78 -6.72 -10.74
N MET A 64 -15.71 -6.07 -10.23
CA MET A 64 -15.85 -5.01 -9.24
C MET A 64 -16.48 -3.75 -9.86
N PRO A 65 -17.11 -2.87 -9.06
CA PRO A 65 -17.71 -1.64 -9.57
C PRO A 65 -16.74 -0.77 -10.38
N GLU A 66 -17.25 -0.07 -11.38
CA GLU A 66 -16.44 0.70 -12.35
C GLU A 66 -15.55 1.80 -11.73
N ASP A 67 -15.86 2.26 -10.51
CA ASP A 67 -15.06 3.25 -9.79
C ASP A 67 -13.88 2.63 -9.00
N VAL A 68 -13.71 1.31 -9.08
CA VAL A 68 -12.53 0.60 -8.59
C VAL A 68 -11.38 0.73 -9.58
N VAL A 69 -10.21 1.08 -9.05
CA VAL A 69 -8.97 1.18 -9.82
C VAL A 69 -7.98 0.15 -9.29
N THR A 70 -7.52 -0.74 -10.16
CA THR A 70 -6.42 -1.67 -9.86
C THR A 70 -5.14 -1.23 -10.53
N THR A 71 -3.99 -1.53 -9.92
CA THR A 71 -2.67 -1.25 -10.48
C THR A 71 -1.66 -2.33 -10.11
N GLY A 72 -0.64 -2.52 -10.94
CA GLY A 72 0.52 -3.36 -10.64
C GLY A 72 0.45 -4.80 -11.16
N LEU A 73 -0.66 -5.21 -11.78
CA LEU A 73 -0.80 -6.47 -12.49
C LEU A 73 -1.21 -6.16 -13.94
N TRP A 74 -0.30 -6.39 -14.88
CA TRP A 74 -0.39 -5.89 -16.26
C TRP A 74 -0.59 -7.03 -17.25
N TYR A 75 -1.37 -6.82 -18.31
CA TYR A 75 -1.59 -7.82 -19.37
C TYR A 75 -0.41 -7.91 -20.36
N GLY A 76 0.80 -8.11 -19.83
CA GLY A 76 2.05 -8.15 -20.58
C GLY A 76 2.66 -6.78 -20.86
N GLU A 77 3.85 -6.76 -21.46
CA GLU A 77 4.63 -5.52 -21.68
C GLU A 77 3.90 -4.48 -22.54
N SER A 78 3.05 -4.90 -23.48
CA SER A 78 2.26 -3.99 -24.31
C SER A 78 1.26 -3.16 -23.51
N ASP A 79 0.88 -3.61 -22.31
CA ASP A 79 -0.09 -2.96 -21.42
C ASP A 79 0.57 -1.97 -20.45
N TYR A 80 1.90 -1.95 -20.35
CA TYR A 80 2.60 -1.06 -19.41
C TYR A 80 2.33 0.44 -19.67
N GLY A 81 1.90 0.82 -20.87
CA GLY A 81 1.52 2.20 -21.19
C GLY A 81 0.11 2.61 -20.72
N THR A 82 -0.73 1.64 -20.31
CA THR A 82 -2.12 1.87 -19.90
C THR A 82 -2.17 2.34 -18.44
N ILE A 83 -1.85 3.61 -18.20
CA ILE A 83 -1.77 4.15 -16.83
C ILE A 83 -3.16 4.17 -16.17
N PRO A 84 -3.36 3.52 -14.99
CA PRO A 84 -4.59 3.62 -14.23
C PRO A 84 -4.81 5.04 -13.70
N LEU A 85 -5.94 5.65 -14.06
CA LEU A 85 -6.30 7.02 -13.70
C LEU A 85 -7.59 7.06 -12.90
N GLN A 86 -7.70 8.00 -11.97
CA GLN A 86 -8.95 8.38 -11.31
C GLN A 86 -9.07 9.90 -11.29
N THR A 87 -10.24 10.43 -11.66
CA THR A 87 -10.54 11.86 -11.51
C THR A 87 -11.51 12.08 -10.36
N VAL A 88 -11.09 12.86 -9.37
CA VAL A 88 -11.90 13.21 -8.19
C VAL A 88 -11.91 14.73 -8.06
N ASN A 89 -13.09 15.34 -8.02
CA ASN A 89 -13.25 16.80 -7.87
C ASN A 89 -12.41 17.63 -8.87
N GLY A 90 -12.25 17.14 -10.11
CA GLY A 90 -11.46 17.82 -11.15
C GLY A 90 -9.94 17.63 -11.05
N VAL A 91 -9.47 16.82 -10.10
CA VAL A 91 -8.07 16.40 -9.95
C VAL A 91 -7.90 15.00 -10.50
N THR A 92 -7.03 14.83 -11.49
CA THR A 92 -6.70 13.53 -12.08
C THR A 92 -5.47 12.95 -11.41
N ILE A 93 -5.57 11.71 -10.94
CA ILE A 93 -4.53 11.01 -10.19
C ILE A 93 -4.17 9.74 -10.96
N ALA A 94 -2.88 9.55 -11.21
CA ALA A 94 -2.34 8.31 -11.75
C ALA A 94 -1.85 7.40 -10.62
N TYR A 95 -2.09 6.09 -10.76
CA TYR A 95 -1.66 5.09 -9.79
C TYR A 95 -0.75 4.07 -10.44
N LEU A 96 0.42 3.84 -9.84
CA LEU A 96 1.39 2.84 -10.27
C LEU A 96 1.78 1.96 -9.09
N SER A 97 2.11 0.69 -9.32
CA SER A 97 2.53 -0.21 -8.25
C SER A 97 3.58 -1.21 -8.69
N TYR A 98 4.57 -1.43 -7.81
CA TYR A 98 5.77 -2.22 -8.07
C TYR A 98 6.14 -3.10 -6.87
N THR A 99 6.88 -4.18 -7.09
CA THR A 99 7.34 -5.07 -6.01
C THR A 99 8.79 -5.50 -6.17
N ASP A 100 9.50 -5.72 -5.06
CA ASP A 100 10.88 -6.20 -5.10
C ASP A 100 11.00 -7.63 -5.61
N HIS A 101 10.05 -8.51 -5.27
CA HIS A 101 10.11 -9.94 -5.59
C HIS A 101 8.74 -10.60 -5.49
N THR A 102 8.63 -11.88 -5.91
CA THR A 102 7.39 -12.70 -5.87
C THR A 102 7.62 -14.10 -5.28
N ASN A 103 8.24 -14.15 -4.08
CA ASN A 103 8.50 -15.38 -3.32
C ASN A 103 9.22 -16.51 -4.11
N GLY A 104 9.97 -16.16 -5.15
CA GLY A 104 10.68 -17.12 -6.00
C GLY A 104 9.78 -17.99 -6.90
N ILE A 105 8.49 -17.68 -7.01
CA ILE A 105 7.57 -18.41 -7.89
C ILE A 105 7.86 -18.01 -9.34
N PRO A 106 8.27 -18.97 -10.21
CA PRO A 106 8.63 -18.66 -11.58
C PRO A 106 7.38 -18.30 -12.40
N GLN A 107 7.55 -17.36 -13.32
CA GLN A 107 6.53 -17.07 -14.32
C GLN A 107 6.42 -18.22 -15.33
N SER A 108 5.24 -18.37 -15.92
CA SER A 108 5.01 -19.32 -17.01
C SER A 108 4.21 -18.65 -18.12
N SER A 109 4.29 -19.16 -19.35
CA SER A 109 3.52 -18.64 -20.49
C SER A 109 2.01 -18.76 -20.33
N ALA A 110 1.52 -19.54 -19.36
CA ALA A 110 0.11 -19.64 -19.02
C ALA A 110 -0.39 -18.46 -18.17
N MET A 111 0.51 -17.66 -17.59
CA MET A 111 0.17 -16.45 -16.84
C MET A 111 -0.08 -15.31 -17.84
N THR A 112 -1.31 -14.82 -17.90
CA THR A 112 -1.72 -13.77 -18.85
C THR A 112 -1.42 -12.36 -18.37
N ALA A 113 -0.95 -12.22 -17.13
CA ALA A 113 -0.55 -10.95 -16.56
C ALA A 113 0.66 -11.11 -15.64
N ASN A 114 1.39 -10.02 -15.43
CA ASN A 114 2.61 -10.00 -14.65
C ASN A 114 2.81 -8.68 -13.89
N VAL A 115 3.67 -8.73 -12.87
CA VAL A 115 4.12 -7.55 -12.12
C VAL A 115 5.34 -6.92 -12.77
N ILE A 116 5.62 -5.66 -12.42
CA ILE A 116 6.89 -5.00 -12.71
C ILE A 116 7.73 -5.01 -11.43
N TYR A 117 8.92 -5.61 -11.53
CA TYR A 117 9.87 -5.67 -10.43
C TYR A 117 10.63 -4.36 -10.26
N THR A 118 10.98 -4.01 -9.03
CA THR A 118 11.79 -2.80 -8.77
C THR A 118 13.15 -2.84 -9.48
N SER A 119 13.71 -4.01 -9.74
CA SER A 119 14.93 -4.17 -10.56
C SER A 119 14.79 -3.69 -12.01
N GLN A 120 13.56 -3.59 -12.54
CA GLN A 120 13.26 -3.13 -13.90
C GLN A 120 13.14 -1.60 -13.97
N ARG A 121 14.17 -0.89 -13.49
CA ARG A 121 14.20 0.58 -13.33
C ARG A 121 13.77 1.34 -14.59
N GLY A 122 14.22 0.92 -15.77
CA GLY A 122 13.89 1.58 -17.03
C GLY A 122 12.40 1.54 -17.38
N VAL A 123 11.72 0.42 -17.06
CA VAL A 123 10.27 0.30 -17.27
C VAL A 123 9.52 1.20 -16.28
N MET A 124 9.94 1.20 -15.01
CA MET A 124 9.35 2.07 -13.99
C MET A 124 9.48 3.55 -14.36
N GLU A 125 10.68 3.98 -14.79
CA GLU A 125 10.92 5.36 -15.22
C GLU A 125 9.98 5.77 -16.36
N GLN A 126 9.84 4.92 -17.39
CA GLN A 126 8.95 5.18 -18.51
C GLN A 126 7.49 5.31 -18.05
N GLN A 127 7.01 4.41 -17.18
CA GLN A 127 5.65 4.47 -16.66
C GLN A 127 5.40 5.71 -15.81
N VAL A 128 6.31 6.05 -14.89
CA VAL A 128 6.14 7.21 -14.00
C VAL A 128 6.16 8.51 -14.80
N ARG A 129 7.06 8.64 -15.78
CA ARG A 129 7.08 9.81 -16.67
C ARG A 129 5.79 9.90 -17.49
N ARG A 130 5.32 8.78 -18.04
CA ARG A 130 4.04 8.75 -18.78
C ARG A 130 2.85 9.12 -17.90
N ALA A 131 2.80 8.61 -16.67
CA ALA A 131 1.77 8.98 -15.69
C ALA A 131 1.78 10.48 -15.40
N ARG A 132 2.96 11.09 -15.28
CA ARG A 132 3.10 12.53 -15.07
C ARG A 132 2.60 13.39 -16.22
N GLU A 133 2.67 12.90 -17.46
CA GLU A 133 2.09 13.57 -18.63
C GLU A 133 0.55 13.53 -18.64
N LEU A 134 -0.04 12.53 -17.99
CA LEU A 134 -1.47 12.22 -18.06
C LEU A 134 -2.27 12.71 -16.86
N ALA A 135 -1.63 12.97 -15.73
CA ALA A 135 -2.29 13.25 -14.45
C ALA A 135 -1.73 14.49 -13.76
N ASP A 136 -2.56 15.07 -12.89
CA ASP A 136 -2.16 16.18 -12.01
C ASP A 136 -1.23 15.69 -10.88
N PHE A 137 -1.44 14.45 -10.42
CA PHE A 137 -0.65 13.79 -9.39
C PHE A 137 -0.34 12.34 -9.75
N VAL A 138 0.85 11.87 -9.37
CA VAL A 138 1.29 10.48 -9.54
C VAL A 138 1.53 9.85 -8.17
N VAL A 139 0.73 8.82 -7.85
CA VAL A 139 0.85 8.03 -6.62
C VAL A 139 1.49 6.69 -6.96
N VAL A 140 2.59 6.36 -6.30
CA VAL A 140 3.34 5.13 -6.54
C VAL A 140 3.35 4.26 -5.29
N GLY A 141 2.71 3.09 -5.37
CA GLY A 141 2.82 2.03 -4.38
C GLY A 141 4.06 1.18 -4.61
N VAL A 142 4.82 0.86 -3.56
CA VAL A 142 5.96 -0.04 -3.69
C VAL A 142 6.02 -1.04 -2.55
N HIS A 143 6.09 -2.32 -2.91
CA HIS A 143 6.16 -3.44 -1.98
C HIS A 143 7.62 -3.89 -1.83
N TRP A 144 8.30 -3.40 -0.78
CA TRP A 144 9.77 -3.37 -0.69
C TRP A 144 10.36 -3.52 0.71
N GLY A 145 11.68 -3.59 0.80
CA GLY A 145 12.38 -3.56 2.09
C GLY A 145 12.42 -4.94 2.75
N VAL A 146 12.51 -4.97 4.07
CA VAL A 146 12.77 -6.21 4.83
C VAL A 146 11.62 -6.46 5.80
N GLU A 147 11.03 -7.65 5.72
CA GLU A 147 9.99 -8.11 6.65
C GLU A 147 10.43 -7.92 8.12
N ASP A 148 9.50 -7.45 8.95
CA ASP A 148 9.66 -7.23 10.38
C ASP A 148 10.76 -6.23 10.78
N SER A 149 11.22 -5.40 9.84
CA SER A 149 12.24 -4.40 10.13
C SER A 149 11.68 -2.99 10.08
N HIS A 150 11.79 -2.26 11.18
CA HIS A 150 11.56 -0.82 11.21
C HIS A 150 12.66 0.00 10.50
N LYS A 151 13.78 -0.63 10.15
CA LYS A 151 14.91 0.04 9.50
C LYS A 151 14.66 0.22 8.01
N ILE A 152 14.56 1.48 7.58
CA ILE A 152 14.55 1.85 6.16
C ILE A 152 15.92 1.56 5.55
N THR A 153 15.96 0.71 4.52
CA THR A 153 17.18 0.33 3.81
C THR A 153 17.66 1.43 2.84
N GLN A 154 18.95 1.40 2.48
CA GLN A 154 19.47 2.34 1.47
C GLN A 154 18.78 2.14 0.11
N THR A 155 18.51 0.90 -0.29
CA THR A 155 17.80 0.59 -1.54
C THR A 155 16.40 1.21 -1.60
N GLN A 156 15.65 1.22 -0.47
CA GLN A 156 14.38 1.93 -0.39
C GLN A 156 14.56 3.45 -0.57
N ARG A 157 15.56 4.05 0.10
CA ARG A 157 15.84 5.50 -0.01
C ARG A 157 16.22 5.91 -1.42
N ASP A 158 17.09 5.13 -2.07
CA ASP A 158 17.57 5.38 -3.43
C ASP A 158 16.43 5.26 -4.44
N LEU A 159 15.56 4.26 -4.29
CA LEU A 159 14.40 4.11 -5.17
C LEU A 159 13.37 5.22 -4.93
N ALA A 160 13.09 5.58 -3.68
CA ALA A 160 12.18 6.68 -3.39
C ALA A 160 12.68 8.00 -4.00
N GLN A 161 14.00 8.25 -4.01
CA GLN A 161 14.57 9.40 -4.71
C GLN A 161 14.40 9.30 -6.23
N GLN A 162 14.68 8.14 -6.84
CA GLN A 162 14.49 7.95 -8.29
C GLN A 162 13.04 8.16 -8.71
N LEU A 163 12.07 7.61 -7.98
CA LEU A 163 10.64 7.81 -8.24
C LEU A 163 10.25 9.29 -8.14
N SER A 164 10.76 10.00 -7.13
CA SER A 164 10.59 11.45 -6.99
C SER A 164 11.14 12.19 -8.22
N ASP A 165 12.35 11.85 -8.67
CA ASP A 165 12.99 12.47 -9.83
C ASP A 165 12.26 12.17 -11.16
N TRP A 166 11.62 11.01 -11.28
CA TRP A 166 10.83 10.63 -12.44
C TRP A 166 9.45 11.28 -12.45
N GLY A 167 8.94 11.67 -11.28
CA GLY A 167 7.77 12.53 -11.15
C GLY A 167 6.63 12.00 -10.30
N ALA A 168 6.88 11.04 -9.40
CA ALA A 168 5.96 10.71 -8.32
C ALA A 168 5.73 11.93 -7.40
N ASP A 169 4.51 12.11 -6.91
CA ASP A 169 4.16 13.12 -5.90
C ASP A 169 3.96 12.48 -4.51
N VAL A 170 3.50 11.22 -4.50
CA VAL A 170 3.31 10.43 -3.28
C VAL A 170 3.84 9.02 -3.49
N ILE A 171 4.63 8.52 -2.55
CA ILE A 171 5.16 7.15 -2.56
C ILE A 171 4.70 6.41 -1.32
N LEU A 172 4.06 5.26 -1.52
CA LEU A 172 3.42 4.44 -0.48
C LEU A 172 4.11 3.09 -0.39
N GLY A 173 4.96 2.93 0.62
CA GLY A 173 5.67 1.70 0.90
C GLY A 173 4.85 0.68 1.68
N THR A 174 5.04 -0.59 1.36
CA THR A 174 4.47 -1.77 2.04
C THR A 174 5.49 -2.92 2.01
N HIS A 175 5.16 -4.09 2.59
CA HIS A 175 5.98 -5.33 2.77
C HIS A 175 6.63 -5.53 4.14
N PRO A 176 7.23 -4.53 4.82
CA PRO A 176 7.86 -4.77 6.13
C PRO A 176 6.91 -5.29 7.21
N HIS A 177 5.59 -5.20 7.00
CA HIS A 177 4.52 -5.52 7.94
C HIS A 177 4.51 -4.72 9.24
N VAL A 178 5.51 -3.88 9.45
CA VAL A 178 5.65 -2.93 10.56
C VAL A 178 5.73 -1.51 10.01
N VAL A 179 5.41 -0.51 10.83
CA VAL A 179 5.54 0.89 10.45
C VAL A 179 7.00 1.27 10.20
N GLN A 180 7.26 2.09 9.19
CA GLN A 180 8.53 2.77 8.98
C GLN A 180 8.27 4.26 8.83
N ASP A 181 9.30 5.07 9.05
CA ASP A 181 9.19 6.52 9.02
C ASP A 181 8.71 7.06 7.64
N ALA A 182 8.35 8.33 7.62
CA ALA A 182 8.00 9.09 6.42
C ALA A 182 8.88 10.33 6.28
N GLU A 183 9.06 10.81 5.05
CA GLU A 183 9.82 12.04 4.79
C GLU A 183 9.36 12.75 3.52
N TRP A 184 9.70 14.04 3.43
CA TRP A 184 9.68 14.78 2.18
C TRP A 184 10.97 14.56 1.40
N LYS A 185 10.86 14.35 0.10
CA LYS A 185 11.97 14.36 -0.86
C LYS A 185 11.83 15.52 -1.82
N THR A 186 12.96 16.09 -2.20
CA THR A 186 13.04 17.09 -3.26
C THR A 186 13.54 16.38 -4.53
N SER A 187 12.76 16.44 -5.61
CA SER A 187 13.18 15.95 -6.91
C SER A 187 14.27 16.85 -7.52
N VAL A 188 14.95 16.36 -8.56
CA VAL A 188 15.93 17.14 -9.34
C VAL A 188 15.39 18.47 -9.90
N ASP A 189 14.08 18.58 -10.13
CA ASP A 189 13.41 19.80 -10.62
C ASP A 189 12.77 20.64 -9.50
N GLY A 190 13.03 20.30 -8.23
CA GLY A 190 12.63 21.07 -7.05
C GLY A 190 11.24 20.75 -6.49
N ARG A 191 10.47 19.85 -7.13
CA ARG A 191 9.17 19.41 -6.61
C ARG A 191 9.32 18.62 -5.33
N GLN A 192 8.29 18.67 -4.50
CA GLN A 192 8.23 17.95 -3.23
C GLN A 192 7.42 16.66 -3.42
N THR A 193 8.00 15.55 -2.97
CA THR A 193 7.38 14.21 -2.98
C THR A 193 7.26 13.73 -1.55
N PHE A 194 6.06 13.33 -1.13
CA PHE A 194 5.88 12.73 0.19
C PHE A 194 6.08 11.22 0.11
N VAL A 195 6.90 10.66 1.01
CA VAL A 195 7.22 9.23 1.05
C VAL A 195 6.86 8.67 2.41
N ALA A 196 5.98 7.68 2.45
CA ALA A 196 5.79 6.82 3.62
C ALA A 196 6.44 5.46 3.34
N TYR A 197 7.52 5.11 4.04
CA TYR A 197 8.32 3.93 3.68
C TYR A 197 7.66 2.60 4.03
N SER A 198 6.80 2.56 5.05
CA SER A 198 5.92 1.43 5.34
C SER A 198 4.77 1.90 6.23
N LEU A 199 3.54 1.63 5.81
CA LEU A 199 2.34 1.89 6.60
C LEU A 199 2.03 0.77 7.62
N GLY A 200 2.81 -0.32 7.63
CA GLY A 200 2.47 -1.52 8.39
C GLY A 200 1.20 -2.21 7.85
N ASN A 201 0.60 -3.08 8.65
CA ASN A 201 -0.62 -3.78 8.26
C ASN A 201 -1.87 -2.95 8.60
N PHE A 202 -2.80 -2.84 7.65
CA PHE A 202 -4.12 -2.27 7.93
C PHE A 202 -5.07 -3.30 8.53
N LEU A 203 -5.14 -4.50 7.96
CA LEU A 203 -5.95 -5.62 8.46
C LEU A 203 -5.21 -6.93 8.17
N SER A 204 -4.86 -7.69 9.20
CA SER A 204 -4.21 -8.99 9.05
C SER A 204 -4.48 -9.90 10.26
N THR A 205 -4.06 -11.16 10.17
CA THR A 205 -4.06 -12.10 11.31
C THR A 205 -2.65 -12.54 11.68
N GLN A 206 -1.66 -11.68 11.41
CA GLN A 206 -0.30 -11.89 11.88
C GLN A 206 -0.22 -11.78 13.41
N SER A 207 0.85 -12.28 14.03
CA SER A 207 0.85 -12.49 15.48
C SER A 207 2.06 -11.92 16.22
N LYS A 208 3.01 -11.26 15.54
CA LYS A 208 4.05 -10.52 16.25
C LYS A 208 3.51 -9.13 16.64
N PRO A 209 3.80 -8.63 17.85
CA PRO A 209 3.32 -7.35 18.34
C PRO A 209 3.44 -6.17 17.36
N ASP A 210 4.61 -6.00 16.74
CA ASP A 210 4.86 -4.84 15.86
C ASP A 210 4.04 -4.91 14.56
N GLN A 211 3.68 -6.13 14.12
CA GLN A 211 2.89 -6.35 12.91
C GLN A 211 1.41 -5.97 13.09
N LEU A 212 0.97 -5.76 14.33
CA LEU A 212 -0.39 -5.33 14.68
C LEU A 212 -0.54 -3.81 14.66
N ILE A 213 0.58 -3.09 14.50
CA ILE A 213 0.64 -1.64 14.50
C ILE A 213 0.78 -1.19 13.05
N GLY A 214 -0.19 -0.42 12.57
CA GLY A 214 -0.17 0.16 11.23
C GLY A 214 -0.47 1.66 11.28
N ALA A 215 -0.63 2.29 10.12
CA ALA A 215 -1.06 3.67 9.99
C ALA A 215 -1.93 3.88 8.74
N ILE A 216 -2.93 4.75 8.87
CA ILE A 216 -3.64 5.34 7.73
C ILE A 216 -2.94 6.66 7.40
N LEU A 217 -2.48 6.82 6.17
CA LEU A 217 -1.99 8.10 5.68
C LEU A 217 -3.16 8.94 5.14
N THR A 218 -3.30 10.16 5.64
CA THR A 218 -4.12 11.22 5.02
C THR A 218 -3.21 12.33 4.51
N LEU A 219 -3.56 12.92 3.37
CA LEU A 219 -2.90 14.08 2.79
C LEU A 219 -3.88 14.83 1.89
N GLU A 220 -3.51 16.04 1.51
CA GLU A 220 -4.23 16.88 0.56
C GLU A 220 -3.53 16.89 -0.79
N LEU A 221 -4.31 16.78 -1.86
CA LEU A 221 -3.85 16.97 -3.24
C LEU A 221 -4.49 18.24 -3.78
N ASN A 222 -3.74 19.34 -3.74
CA ASN A 222 -4.23 20.67 -4.04
C ASN A 222 -3.88 21.06 -5.48
N LYS A 223 -4.89 21.28 -6.31
CA LYS A 223 -4.77 21.80 -7.67
C LYS A 223 -5.33 23.22 -7.72
N THR A 224 -4.48 24.21 -7.99
CA THR A 224 -4.87 25.61 -8.14
C THR A 224 -4.63 26.07 -9.57
N THR A 225 -5.48 26.98 -10.04
CA THR A 225 -5.32 27.61 -11.34
C THR A 225 -5.22 29.12 -11.14
N ASP A 226 -4.10 29.69 -11.58
CA ASP A 226 -3.86 31.12 -11.46
C ASP A 226 -4.67 31.91 -12.51
N PRO A 227 -4.82 33.24 -12.34
CA PRO A 227 -5.58 34.07 -13.28
C PRO A 227 -5.07 34.04 -14.72
N ASP A 228 -3.80 33.70 -14.94
CA ASP A 228 -3.18 33.55 -16.26
C ASP A 228 -3.40 32.16 -16.89
N GLY A 229 -4.09 31.27 -16.18
CA GLY A 229 -4.39 29.91 -16.59
C GLY A 229 -3.32 28.87 -16.25
N SER A 230 -2.21 29.26 -15.60
CA SER A 230 -1.22 28.30 -15.13
C SER A 230 -1.78 27.42 -14.00
N VAL A 231 -1.40 26.15 -13.99
CA VAL A 231 -1.88 25.15 -13.02
C VAL A 231 -0.74 24.77 -12.09
N HIS A 232 -1.01 24.81 -10.80
CA HIS A 232 -0.10 24.39 -9.75
C HIS A 232 -0.68 23.23 -8.96
N CYS A 233 0.11 22.17 -8.80
CA CYS A 233 -0.23 20.99 -8.02
C CYS A 233 0.71 20.88 -6.83
N ALA A 234 0.17 20.70 -5.63
CA ALA A 234 0.95 20.52 -4.42
C ALA A 234 0.33 19.45 -3.51
N VAL A 235 1.18 18.59 -2.95
CA VAL A 235 0.82 17.71 -1.84
C VAL A 235 0.97 18.48 -0.54
N ALA A 236 0.00 18.40 0.36
CA ALA A 236 0.03 19.09 1.64
C ALA A 236 -0.52 18.23 2.79
N SER A 237 -0.26 18.68 4.02
CA SER A 237 -0.85 18.14 5.26
C SER A 237 -0.74 16.61 5.46
N PRO A 238 0.41 15.95 5.16
CA PRO A 238 0.52 14.52 5.38
C PRO A 238 0.47 14.20 6.88
N GLN A 239 -0.41 13.28 7.26
CA GLN A 239 -0.53 12.76 8.62
C GLN A 239 -0.71 11.24 8.60
N LEU A 240 0.06 10.57 9.45
CA LEU A 240 -0.04 9.15 9.73
C LEU A 240 -0.88 8.98 11.01
N HIS A 241 -2.10 8.47 10.82
CA HIS A 241 -3.02 8.11 11.89
C HIS A 241 -2.79 6.65 12.29
N PRO A 242 -2.21 6.38 13.47
CA PRO A 242 -1.89 5.02 13.84
C PRO A 242 -3.13 4.17 13.98
N THR A 243 -2.98 2.90 13.65
CA THR A 243 -4.03 1.89 13.76
C THR A 243 -3.52 0.67 14.50
N VAL A 244 -4.45 -0.05 15.11
CA VAL A 244 -4.20 -1.33 15.78
C VAL A 244 -5.09 -2.38 15.14
N THR A 245 -4.48 -3.40 14.55
CA THR A 245 -5.19 -4.63 14.19
C THR A 245 -5.46 -5.42 15.46
N HIS A 246 -6.72 -5.57 15.81
CA HIS A 246 -7.19 -6.30 16.98
C HIS A 246 -7.86 -7.60 16.55
N TYR A 247 -7.60 -8.67 17.30
CA TYR A 247 -8.38 -9.90 17.21
C TYR A 247 -8.58 -10.52 18.59
N ASP A 248 -9.68 -11.25 18.72
CA ASP A 248 -10.02 -12.02 19.90
C ASP A 248 -9.17 -13.32 19.94
N ALA A 249 -9.25 -14.07 21.02
CA ALA A 249 -8.55 -15.36 21.14
C ALA A 249 -8.84 -16.28 19.92
N GLY A 250 -7.80 -16.98 19.46
CA GLY A 250 -7.90 -17.82 18.26
C GLY A 250 -7.93 -17.04 16.93
N LYS A 251 -7.58 -15.75 16.92
CA LYS A 251 -7.56 -14.87 15.72
C LYS A 251 -8.95 -14.69 15.11
N SER A 252 -9.98 -14.66 15.95
CA SER A 252 -11.36 -14.42 15.55
C SER A 252 -11.75 -12.95 15.69
N ASN A 253 -12.85 -12.55 15.03
CA ASN A 253 -13.37 -11.18 15.05
C ASN A 253 -12.30 -10.11 14.82
N VAL A 254 -11.57 -10.23 13.72
CA VAL A 254 -10.48 -9.31 13.35
C VAL A 254 -11.07 -7.94 13.02
N ARG A 255 -10.52 -6.88 13.61
CA ARG A 255 -10.96 -5.50 13.48
C ARG A 255 -9.74 -4.59 13.42
N THR A 256 -9.91 -3.41 12.86
CA THR A 256 -8.88 -2.36 12.89
C THR A 256 -9.46 -1.16 13.65
N TYR A 257 -8.72 -0.69 14.65
CA TYR A 257 -9.07 0.50 15.42
C TYR A 257 -8.10 1.63 15.08
N LEU A 258 -8.59 2.87 15.02
CA LEU A 258 -7.70 4.01 15.17
C LEU A 258 -7.09 3.95 16.58
N PHE A 259 -5.80 4.20 16.70
CA PHE A 259 -5.11 4.08 17.98
C PHE A 259 -5.67 5.02 19.05
N GLN A 260 -6.10 6.23 18.64
CA GLN A 260 -6.78 7.19 19.54
C GLN A 260 -8.09 6.66 20.14
N GLU A 261 -8.72 5.67 19.49
CA GLU A 261 -9.96 5.02 19.93
C GLU A 261 -9.68 3.67 20.64
N TYR A 262 -8.41 3.26 20.72
CA TYR A 262 -8.02 1.97 21.25
C TYR A 262 -7.79 2.04 22.76
N THR A 263 -8.76 1.56 23.54
CA THR A 263 -8.78 1.71 25.00
C THR A 263 -7.88 0.69 25.72
N PRO A 264 -7.50 0.95 26.99
CA PRO A 264 -6.81 -0.04 27.82
C PRO A 264 -7.55 -1.38 27.97
N GLU A 265 -8.89 -1.34 27.98
CA GLU A 265 -9.72 -2.55 28.04
C GLU A 265 -9.61 -3.37 26.75
N LEU A 266 -9.66 -2.71 25.58
CA LEU A 266 -9.41 -3.36 24.29
C LEU A 266 -7.99 -3.95 24.24
N ALA A 267 -6.99 -3.19 24.66
CA ALA A 267 -5.62 -3.66 24.75
C ALA A 267 -5.52 -4.92 25.62
N GLN A 268 -6.08 -4.89 26.84
CA GLN A 268 -6.06 -6.02 27.77
C GLN A 268 -6.80 -7.26 27.24
N ALA A 269 -7.87 -7.07 26.46
CA ALA A 269 -8.66 -8.14 25.86
C ALA A 269 -8.04 -8.74 24.58
N HIS A 270 -7.01 -8.12 24.01
CA HIS A 270 -6.45 -8.57 22.75
C HIS A 270 -5.88 -9.99 22.83
N GLY A 271 -6.29 -10.86 21.91
CA GLY A 271 -5.86 -12.25 21.83
C GLY A 271 -4.35 -12.48 21.69
N VAL A 272 -3.57 -11.49 21.24
CA VAL A 272 -2.09 -11.59 21.14
C VAL A 272 -1.42 -11.69 22.52
N ARG A 273 -2.08 -11.19 23.58
CA ARG A 273 -1.52 -11.13 24.94
C ARG A 273 -1.30 -12.50 25.57
N ALA A 274 -1.95 -13.54 25.05
CA ALA A 274 -1.68 -14.92 25.44
C ALA A 274 -0.21 -15.31 25.17
N ALA A 275 0.38 -14.80 24.08
CA ALA A 275 1.79 -14.99 23.74
C ALA A 275 2.67 -13.80 24.14
N TYR A 276 2.11 -12.59 24.21
CA TYR A 276 2.85 -11.34 24.48
C TYR A 276 2.16 -10.50 25.58
N PRO A 277 2.33 -10.87 26.87
CA PRO A 277 1.64 -10.20 27.99
C PRO A 277 1.99 -8.71 28.17
N SER A 278 3.07 -8.23 27.54
CA SER A 278 3.45 -6.81 27.53
C SER A 278 2.76 -5.98 26.46
N PHE A 279 2.08 -6.59 25.49
CA PHE A 279 1.44 -5.86 24.40
C PHE A 279 0.26 -5.02 24.92
N GLY A 280 0.35 -3.70 24.82
CA GLY A 280 -0.68 -2.79 25.27
C GLY A 280 -0.43 -1.36 24.80
N ILE A 281 -1.17 -0.40 25.36
CA ILE A 281 -1.12 1.01 24.94
C ILE A 281 0.30 1.58 24.96
N GLU A 282 1.03 1.40 26.07
CA GLU A 282 2.41 1.90 26.21
C GLU A 282 3.36 1.26 25.20
N TYR A 283 3.21 -0.05 24.93
CA TYR A 283 4.00 -0.75 23.92
C TYR A 283 3.78 -0.13 22.53
N ILE A 284 2.52 0.05 22.15
CA ILE A 284 2.13 0.60 20.85
C ILE A 284 2.65 2.03 20.70
N GLN A 285 2.47 2.87 21.72
CA GLN A 285 3.00 4.24 21.72
C GLN A 285 4.51 4.28 21.56
N ASN A 286 5.23 3.42 22.29
CA ASN A 286 6.69 3.37 22.20
C ASN A 286 7.16 2.98 20.79
N VAL A 287 6.53 1.98 20.16
CA VAL A 287 6.85 1.60 18.77
C VAL A 287 6.59 2.75 17.81
N LEU A 288 5.45 3.43 17.92
CA LEU A 288 5.10 4.55 17.05
C LEU A 288 6.08 5.73 17.20
N GLN A 289 6.34 6.15 18.43
CA GLN A 289 7.23 7.29 18.72
C GLN A 289 8.70 7.02 18.41
N THR A 290 9.12 5.75 18.44
CA THR A 290 10.49 5.36 18.09
C THR A 290 10.71 5.35 16.58
N ASN A 291 9.69 4.98 15.80
CA ASN A 291 9.86 4.63 14.38
C ASN A 291 9.21 5.61 13.40
N ILE A 292 8.40 6.55 13.87
CA ILE A 292 7.75 7.56 13.04
C ILE A 292 8.08 8.95 13.56
N ASN A 293 8.51 9.83 12.66
CA ASN A 293 8.77 11.23 12.93
C ASN A 293 7.52 11.92 13.46
N SER A 294 7.65 12.59 14.61
CA SER A 294 6.54 13.26 15.28
C SER A 294 5.91 14.39 14.46
N ALA A 295 6.58 14.88 13.41
CA ALA A 295 6.01 15.85 12.47
C ALA A 295 4.84 15.27 11.65
N PHE A 296 4.78 13.95 11.47
CA PHE A 296 3.74 13.28 10.70
C PHE A 296 2.80 12.42 11.56
N LEU A 297 3.19 12.11 12.79
CA LEU A 297 2.47 11.17 13.66
C LEU A 297 1.29 11.85 14.39
N ALA A 298 0.07 11.42 14.09
CA ALA A 298 -1.15 11.91 14.76
C ALA A 298 -1.57 10.97 15.91
N LEU A 299 -1.19 11.30 17.16
CA LEU A 299 -1.56 10.52 18.35
C LEU A 299 -2.81 11.03 19.08
N ALA A 300 -3.34 12.20 18.72
CA ALA A 300 -4.43 12.90 19.41
C ALA A 300 -5.35 13.62 18.43
#